data_AF-A0A9W3SC91-F1
#
_entry.id   AF-A0A9W3SC91-F1
#
_cell.length_a   1.000
_cell.length_b   1.000
_cell.length_c   1.000
_cell.angle_alpha   90.00
_cell.angle_beta   90.00
_cell.angle_gamma   90.00
#
_symmetry.space_group_name_H-M   'P 1'
#
loop_
_entity.id
_entity.type
_entity.pdbx_description
1 polymer ?
#
loop_
_entity_poly.entity_id
_entity_poly.type
_entity_poly.pdbx_seq_one_letter_code
_entity_poly.pdbx_strand_id
1 'polypeptide(L)'
;MPFFPLLKEGWKPILTAVPSTVYAYLGFDIAFFLYPFLQKKQYAVHGMVIANTLTMLFYLFATIVCFAYFSPDSITQYNQPVINLLKVIEFRFLERFDMILLAVYLTIVSTSWIPALYCSVFCSSQLLGKQDHSSHVVVLLLLIIGFTFWTHPSWNESEIWQQVLSNTGLGIYITYYFMAVLLSI
;
A
#
# COMPACT_ATOMS: atom_id res chain seq x y z
N MET A 1 -7.53 -23.89 -15.95
CA MET A 1 -7.29 -24.32 -14.55
C MET A 1 -5.80 -24.19 -14.22
N PRO A 2 -5.26 -22.98 -13.94
CA PRO A 2 -3.82 -22.81 -13.71
C PRO A 2 -3.39 -22.92 -12.23
N PHE A 3 -4.33 -23.18 -11.30
CA PHE A 3 -4.05 -23.05 -9.86
C PHE A 3 -3.34 -24.25 -9.19
N PHE A 4 -2.99 -25.31 -9.91
CA PHE A 4 -2.35 -26.49 -9.30
C PHE A 4 -1.07 -26.95 -10.03
N PRO A 5 -0.01 -27.33 -9.27
CA PRO A 5 0.00 -27.54 -7.82
C PRO A 5 0.52 -26.35 -7.02
N LEU A 6 -0.21 -26.07 -5.93
CA LEU A 6 0.24 -25.21 -4.85
C LEU A 6 1.48 -25.83 -4.20
N LEU A 7 2.47 -25.01 -3.78
CA LEU A 7 3.68 -25.44 -3.07
C LEU A 7 4.61 -26.41 -3.83
N LYS A 8 4.60 -26.43 -5.17
CA LYS A 8 5.48 -27.29 -5.99
C LYS A 8 6.97 -27.20 -5.61
N GLU A 9 7.42 -26.01 -5.26
CA GLU A 9 8.82 -25.70 -4.94
C GLU A 9 9.08 -25.52 -3.42
N GLY A 10 8.14 -25.98 -2.60
CA GLY A 10 8.22 -25.91 -1.14
C GLY A 10 7.98 -24.52 -0.56
N TRP A 11 8.46 -24.29 0.67
CA TRP A 11 8.19 -23.08 1.45
C TRP A 11 9.09 -21.89 1.11
N LYS A 12 10.26 -22.15 0.51
CA LYS A 12 11.25 -21.11 0.22
C LYS A 12 10.68 -19.99 -0.67
N PRO A 13 9.99 -20.28 -1.80
CA PRO A 13 9.41 -19.24 -2.66
C PRO A 13 8.36 -18.39 -1.93
N ILE A 14 7.59 -19.00 -1.03
CA ILE A 14 6.56 -18.30 -0.25
C ILE A 14 7.22 -17.30 0.69
N LEU A 15 8.23 -17.72 1.44
CA LEU A 15 8.94 -16.85 2.37
C LEU A 15 9.67 -15.71 1.65
N THR A 16 10.23 -15.97 0.46
CA THR A 16 10.85 -14.91 -0.34
C THR A 16 9.84 -13.93 -0.93
N ALA A 17 8.57 -14.30 -1.04
CA ALA A 17 7.49 -13.42 -1.49
C ALA A 17 6.85 -12.62 -0.35
N VAL A 18 7.10 -12.95 0.92
CA VAL A 18 6.54 -12.20 2.06
C VAL A 18 6.90 -10.71 1.99
N PRO A 19 8.16 -10.30 1.75
CA PRO A 19 8.50 -8.89 1.64
C PRO A 19 7.72 -8.17 0.54
N SER A 20 7.49 -8.75 -0.63
CA SER A 20 6.71 -8.05 -1.66
C SER A 20 5.24 -7.85 -1.28
N THR A 21 4.66 -8.77 -0.50
CA THR A 21 3.28 -8.62 -0.01
C THR A 21 3.12 -7.56 1.08
N VAL A 22 4.14 -7.34 1.90
CA VAL A 22 4.06 -6.40 3.03
C VAL A 22 3.82 -4.98 2.55
N TYR A 23 4.41 -4.61 1.41
CA TYR A 23 4.20 -3.29 0.79
C TYR A 23 2.71 -2.98 0.61
N ALA A 24 1.92 -3.97 0.18
CA ALA A 24 0.48 -3.82 -0.03
C ALA A 24 -0.32 -3.60 1.27
N TYR A 25 0.24 -4.01 2.42
CA TYR A 25 -0.36 -3.84 3.75
C TYR A 25 0.29 -2.72 4.57
N LEU A 26 1.23 -1.96 4.00
CA LEU A 26 1.76 -0.76 4.65
C LEU A 26 0.64 0.25 4.89
N GLY A 27 0.71 0.94 6.03
CA GLY A 27 -0.31 1.92 6.44
C GLY A 27 -1.14 1.50 7.65
N PHE A 28 -0.99 0.27 8.15
CA PHE A 28 -1.59 -0.12 9.43
C PHE A 28 -1.08 0.76 10.60
N ASP A 29 0.13 1.31 10.49
CA ASP A 29 0.76 2.20 11.48
C ASP A 29 -0.09 3.44 11.77
N ILE A 30 -0.84 3.91 10.77
CA ILE A 30 -1.73 5.06 10.89
C ILE A 30 -2.81 4.79 11.94
N ALA A 31 -3.22 3.53 12.14
CA ALA A 31 -4.19 3.20 13.18
C ALA A 31 -3.67 3.52 14.58
N PHE A 32 -2.38 3.35 14.86
CA PHE A 32 -1.77 3.77 16.13
C PHE A 32 -1.74 5.28 16.27
N PHE A 33 -1.47 6.00 15.18
CA PHE A 33 -1.50 7.46 15.17
C PHE A 33 -2.92 8.00 15.42
N LEU A 34 -3.95 7.34 14.88
CA LEU A 34 -5.35 7.71 15.06
C LEU A 34 -5.92 7.28 16.42
N TYR A 35 -5.30 6.31 17.09
CA TYR A 35 -5.79 5.73 18.34
C TYR A 35 -6.11 6.76 19.45
N PRO A 36 -5.29 7.80 19.70
CA PRO A 36 -5.59 8.83 20.70
C PRO A 36 -6.87 9.63 20.39
N PHE A 37 -7.21 9.76 19.10
CA PHE A 37 -8.35 10.54 18.61
C PHE A 37 -9.66 9.73 18.55
N LEU A 38 -9.62 8.42 18.83
CA LEU A 38 -10.81 7.56 18.83
C LEU A 38 -11.74 7.87 20.01
N GLN A 39 -13.01 8.15 19.72
CA GLN A 39 -14.05 8.31 20.74
C GLN A 39 -14.33 7.00 21.50
N LYS A 40 -14.34 5.86 20.79
CA LYS A 40 -14.63 4.52 21.37
C LYS A 40 -13.44 3.57 21.17
N LYS A 41 -12.41 3.73 22.01
CA LYS A 41 -11.15 2.96 21.94
C LYS A 41 -11.33 1.44 22.03
N GLN A 42 -12.38 0.97 22.72
CA GLN A 42 -12.71 -0.46 22.84
C GLN A 42 -12.97 -1.16 21.49
N TYR A 43 -13.42 -0.42 20.47
CA TYR A 43 -13.67 -0.97 19.14
C TYR A 43 -12.48 -0.81 18.17
N ALA A 44 -11.37 -0.20 18.61
CA ALA A 44 -10.22 0.07 17.76
C ALA A 44 -9.67 -1.23 17.15
N VAL A 45 -9.44 -2.25 17.97
CA VAL A 45 -8.90 -3.55 17.52
C VAL A 45 -9.86 -4.24 16.56
N HIS A 46 -11.17 -4.26 16.88
CA HIS A 46 -12.18 -4.83 16.00
C HIS A 46 -12.21 -4.13 14.64
N GLY A 47 -12.17 -2.80 14.63
CA GLY A 47 -12.10 -2.00 13.39
C GLY A 47 -10.85 -2.33 12.57
N MET A 48 -9.69 -2.43 13.21
CA MET A 48 -8.43 -2.79 12.55
C MET A 48 -8.48 -4.19 11.92
N VAL A 49 -9.01 -5.19 12.64
CA VAL A 49 -9.11 -6.57 12.13
C VAL A 49 -10.07 -6.64 10.94
N ILE A 50 -11.24 -5.99 11.03
CA ILE A 50 -12.22 -5.95 9.95
C ILE A 50 -11.63 -5.27 8.72
N ALA A 51 -10.98 -4.11 8.89
CA ALA A 51 -10.36 -3.38 7.80
C ALA A 51 -9.28 -4.22 7.09
N ASN A 52 -8.34 -4.81 7.85
CA ASN A 52 -7.29 -5.65 7.27
C ASN A 52 -7.85 -6.90 6.58
N THR A 53 -8.88 -7.52 7.16
CA THR A 53 -9.53 -8.69 6.57
C THR A 53 -10.22 -8.34 5.24
N LEU A 54 -10.89 -7.19 5.18
CA LEU A 54 -11.51 -6.71 3.95
C LEU A 54 -10.46 -6.40 2.88
N THR A 55 -9.37 -5.74 3.24
CA THR A 55 -8.23 -5.48 2.35
C THR A 55 -7.62 -6.78 1.82
N MET A 56 -7.44 -7.78 2.69
CA MET A 56 -6.93 -9.09 2.31
C MET A 56 -7.85 -9.79 1.30
N LEU A 57 -9.16 -9.80 1.56
CA LEU A 57 -10.13 -10.40 0.64
C LEU A 57 -10.12 -9.70 -0.72
N PHE A 58 -10.02 -8.36 -0.72
CA PHE A 58 -9.92 -7.59 -1.96
C PHE A 58 -8.64 -7.91 -2.75
N TYR A 59 -7.48 -7.94 -2.11
CA TYR A 59 -6.21 -8.28 -2.78
C TYR A 59 -6.20 -9.73 -3.27
N LEU A 60 -6.74 -10.66 -2.50
CA LEU A 60 -6.88 -12.04 -2.91
C LEU A 60 -7.77 -12.16 -4.14
N PHE A 61 -8.94 -11.50 -4.13
CA PHE A 61 -9.84 -11.47 -5.27
C PHE A 61 -9.15 -10.89 -6.51
N ALA A 62 -8.50 -9.72 -6.40
CA ALA A 62 -7.79 -9.09 -7.51
C ALA A 62 -6.68 -9.99 -8.06
N THR A 63 -5.93 -10.66 -7.19
CA THR A 63 -4.85 -11.60 -7.58
C THR A 63 -5.41 -12.80 -8.35
N ILE A 64 -6.50 -13.40 -7.86
CA ILE A 64 -7.16 -14.52 -8.52
C ILE A 64 -7.65 -14.11 -9.91
N VAL A 65 -8.28 -12.95 -10.04
CA VAL A 65 -8.77 -12.45 -11.33
C VAL A 65 -7.60 -12.21 -12.30
N CYS A 66 -6.50 -11.60 -11.84
CA CYS A 66 -5.31 -11.40 -12.67
C CYS A 66 -4.72 -12.73 -13.16
N PHE A 67 -4.57 -13.74 -12.28
CA PHE A 67 -4.07 -15.06 -12.69
C PHE A 67 -5.06 -15.87 -13.53
N ALA A 68 -6.36 -15.57 -13.47
CA ALA A 68 -7.36 -16.17 -14.34
C ALA A 68 -7.32 -15.58 -15.76
N TYR A 69 -7.01 -14.29 -15.88
CA TYR A 69 -6.98 -13.58 -17.16
C TYR A 69 -5.62 -13.68 -17.87
N PHE A 70 -4.52 -13.42 -17.16
CA PHE A 70 -3.19 -13.45 -17.73
C PHE A 70 -2.59 -14.85 -17.68
N SER A 71 -1.82 -15.22 -18.72
CA SER A 71 -0.96 -16.40 -18.64
C SER A 71 0.19 -16.15 -17.62
N PRO A 72 0.76 -17.22 -17.03
CA PRO A 72 1.86 -17.09 -16.06
C PRO A 72 3.07 -16.30 -16.57
N ASP A 73 3.38 -16.41 -17.87
CA ASP A 73 4.52 -15.73 -18.48
C ASP A 73 4.18 -14.31 -18.97
N SER A 74 2.90 -14.03 -19.24
CA SER A 74 2.47 -12.70 -19.68
C SER A 74 2.25 -11.74 -18.51
N ILE A 75 1.86 -12.23 -17.33
CA ILE A 75 1.59 -11.33 -16.19
C ILE A 75 2.83 -10.58 -15.71
N THR A 76 4.02 -11.18 -15.84
CA THR A 76 5.31 -10.59 -15.45
C THR A 76 5.78 -9.48 -16.39
N GLN A 77 5.18 -9.36 -17.58
CA GLN A 77 5.48 -8.29 -18.54
C GLN A 77 4.77 -6.97 -18.21
N TYR A 78 3.81 -7.01 -17.28
CA TYR A 78 3.03 -5.85 -16.88
C TYR A 78 3.45 -5.37 -15.48
N ASN A 79 3.98 -4.16 -15.38
CA ASN A 79 4.30 -3.53 -14.09
C ASN A 79 3.06 -3.35 -13.20
N GLN A 80 1.88 -3.17 -13.82
CA GLN A 80 0.61 -2.87 -13.16
C GLN A 80 -0.50 -3.78 -13.74
N PRO A 81 -0.54 -5.07 -13.38
CA PRO A 81 -1.43 -6.04 -14.03
C PRO A 81 -2.90 -5.71 -13.79
N VAL A 82 -3.27 -5.22 -12.60
CA VAL A 82 -4.64 -4.83 -12.27
C VAL A 82 -5.13 -3.67 -13.15
N ILE A 83 -4.31 -2.62 -13.34
CA ILE A 83 -4.69 -1.49 -14.19
C ILE A 83 -4.84 -1.94 -15.65
N ASN A 84 -3.93 -2.79 -16.14
CA ASN A 84 -4.02 -3.30 -17.50
C ASN A 84 -5.27 -4.16 -17.72
N LEU A 85 -5.66 -4.96 -16.73
CA LEU A 85 -6.91 -5.71 -16.77
C LEU A 85 -8.13 -4.77 -16.86
N LEU A 86 -8.14 -3.69 -16.08
CA LEU A 86 -9.26 -2.73 -16.09
C LEU A 86 -9.40 -1.99 -17.43
N LYS A 87 -8.30 -1.80 -18.16
CA LYS A 87 -8.32 -1.23 -19.52
C LYS A 87 -8.96 -2.15 -20.57
N VAL A 88 -8.94 -3.46 -20.35
CA VAL A 88 -9.57 -4.44 -21.27
C VAL A 88 -11.10 -4.35 -21.21
N ILE A 89 -11.66 -3.85 -20.10
CA ILE A 89 -13.11 -3.71 -19.92
C ILE A 89 -13.59 -2.49 -20.73
N GLU A 90 -13.75 -2.69 -22.03
CA GLU A 90 -14.29 -1.69 -22.95
C GLU A 90 -15.81 -1.86 -23.09
N PHE A 91 -16.58 -0.84 -22.72
CA PHE A 91 -18.00 -0.80 -23.02
C PHE A 91 -18.20 -0.22 -24.42
N ARG A 92 -18.86 -0.97 -25.31
CA ARG A 92 -19.15 -0.57 -26.71
C ARG A 92 -19.89 0.78 -26.84
N PHE A 93 -20.50 1.29 -25.77
CA PHE A 93 -21.23 2.58 -25.74
C PHE A 93 -20.39 3.76 -25.19
N LEU A 94 -19.25 3.49 -24.55
CA LEU A 94 -18.39 4.51 -23.94
C LEU A 94 -16.96 4.37 -24.49
N GLU A 95 -16.67 5.10 -25.56
CA GLU A 95 -15.38 5.13 -26.28
C GLU A 95 -14.18 5.56 -25.39
N ARG A 96 -14.44 6.12 -24.20
CA ARG A 96 -13.42 6.59 -23.22
C ARG A 96 -13.72 6.16 -21.78
N PHE A 97 -14.25 4.96 -21.59
CA PHE A 97 -14.50 4.42 -20.25
C PHE A 97 -13.23 4.28 -19.41
N ASP A 98 -12.09 4.03 -20.07
CA ASP A 98 -10.76 3.95 -19.51
C ASP A 98 -10.35 5.21 -18.72
N MET A 99 -10.65 6.41 -19.23
CA MET A 99 -10.31 7.67 -18.56
C MET A 99 -11.12 7.89 -17.28
N ILE A 100 -12.41 7.52 -17.28
CA ILE A 100 -13.27 7.61 -16.10
C ILE A 100 -12.75 6.67 -15.02
N LEU A 101 -12.43 5.43 -15.41
CA LEU A 101 -11.87 4.43 -14.51
C LEU A 101 -10.52 4.89 -13.93
N LEU A 102 -9.66 5.48 -14.76
CA LEU A 102 -8.39 6.04 -14.31
C LEU A 102 -8.58 7.20 -13.31
N ALA A 103 -9.56 8.09 -13.54
CA ALA A 103 -9.87 9.18 -12.63
C ALA A 103 -10.37 8.69 -11.26
N VAL A 104 -11.22 7.66 -11.25
CA VAL A 104 -11.66 7.01 -10.01
C VAL A 104 -10.48 6.32 -9.32
N TYR A 105 -9.64 5.61 -10.09
CA TYR A 105 -8.45 4.96 -9.56
C TYR A 105 -7.48 5.94 -8.90
N LEU A 106 -7.24 7.11 -9.52
CA LEU A 106 -6.41 8.17 -8.92
C LEU A 106 -6.96 8.63 -7.58
N THR A 107 -8.28 8.76 -7.45
CA THR A 107 -8.92 9.12 -6.18
C THR A 107 -8.67 8.05 -5.11
N ILE A 108 -8.75 6.76 -5.48
CA ILE A 108 -8.45 5.64 -4.58
C ILE A 108 -6.99 5.69 -4.14
N VAL A 109 -6.05 5.84 -5.07
CA VAL A 109 -4.61 5.96 -4.77
C VAL A 109 -4.32 7.14 -3.84
N SER A 110 -5.02 8.26 -4.02
CA SER A 110 -4.93 9.43 -3.14
C SER A 110 -5.29 9.13 -1.69
N THR A 111 -6.23 8.23 -1.44
CA THR A 111 -6.58 7.84 -0.06
C THR A 111 -5.45 7.10 0.66
N SER A 112 -4.47 6.55 -0.05
CA SER A 112 -3.33 5.85 0.55
C SER A 112 -2.21 6.79 0.98
N TRP A 113 -1.85 7.79 0.15
CA TRP A 113 -0.71 8.68 0.45
C TRP A 113 -1.09 9.95 1.21
N ILE A 114 -2.31 10.47 1.07
CA ILE A 114 -2.74 11.69 1.79
C ILE A 114 -2.66 11.50 3.33
N PRO A 115 -3.17 10.40 3.92
CA PRO A 115 -3.05 10.18 5.36
C PRO A 115 -1.59 10.08 5.82
N ALA A 116 -0.73 9.45 5.01
CA ALA A 116 0.70 9.37 5.31
C ALA A 116 1.35 10.76 5.34
N LEU A 117 1.06 11.62 4.35
CA LEU A 117 1.54 13.01 4.36
C LEU A 117 1.01 13.80 5.56
N TYR A 118 -0.27 13.63 5.90
CA TYR A 118 -0.85 14.27 7.08
C TYR A 118 -0.11 13.87 8.36
N CYS A 119 0.14 12.57 8.56
CA CYS A 119 0.93 12.08 9.69
C CYS A 119 2.36 12.65 9.68
N SER A 120 3.03 12.70 8.52
CA SER A 120 4.38 13.29 8.41
C SER A 120 4.40 14.76 8.80
N VAL A 121 3.44 15.55 8.31
CA VAL A 121 3.31 16.98 8.64
C VAL A 121 3.04 17.17 10.12
N PHE A 122 2.10 16.41 10.69
CA PHE A 122 1.78 16.48 12.11
C PHE A 122 3.00 16.15 12.99
N CYS A 123 3.71 15.06 12.70
CA CYS A 123 4.92 14.68 13.42
C CYS A 123 6.02 15.76 13.30
N SER A 124 6.23 16.32 12.10
CA SER A 124 7.24 17.37 11.89
C SER A 124 6.92 18.66 12.64
N SER A 125 5.64 19.03 12.71
CA SER A 125 5.16 20.20 13.44
C SER A 125 5.30 20.03 14.96
N GLN A 126 5.00 18.83 15.49
CA GLN A 126 5.24 18.52 16.91
C GLN A 126 6.73 18.57 17.27
N LEU A 127 7.61 18.01 16.43
CA LEU A 127 9.07 18.03 16.66
C LEU A 127 9.65 19.44 16.68
N LEU A 128 9.10 20.35 15.85
CA LEU A 128 9.57 21.72 15.73
C LEU A 128 8.85 22.70 16.68
N GLY A 129 7.92 22.20 17.51
CA GLY A 129 7.20 23.00 18.51
C GLY A 129 6.31 24.12 17.93
N LYS A 130 6.05 24.10 16.61
CA LYS A 130 5.25 25.12 15.92
C LYS A 130 3.85 24.58 15.68
N GLN A 131 2.83 25.35 16.10
CA GLN A 131 1.41 24.99 15.90
C GLN A 131 0.93 25.17 14.45
N ASP A 132 1.64 25.94 13.62
CA ASP A 132 1.24 26.20 12.24
C ASP A 132 1.58 25.04 11.29
N HIS A 133 0.61 24.16 11.05
CA HIS A 133 0.77 23.03 10.13
C HIS A 133 0.89 23.45 8.66
N SER A 134 0.32 24.60 8.26
CA SER A 134 0.23 25.01 6.84
C SER A 134 1.62 25.18 6.18
N SER A 135 2.58 25.79 6.87
CA SER A 135 3.94 25.96 6.35
C SER A 135 4.69 24.63 6.21
N HIS A 136 4.45 23.66 7.10
CA HIS A 136 5.07 22.33 7.02
C HIS A 136 4.57 21.53 5.82
N VAL A 137 3.27 21.63 5.49
CA VAL A 137 2.72 20.99 4.29
C VAL A 137 3.41 21.52 3.03
N VAL A 138 3.52 22.84 2.89
CA VAL A 138 4.12 23.47 1.69
C VAL A 138 5.58 23.07 1.54
N VAL A 139 6.37 23.14 2.62
CA VAL A 139 7.79 22.74 2.57
C VAL A 139 7.92 21.26 2.19
N LEU A 140 7.13 20.39 2.80
CA LEU A 140 7.19 18.95 2.52
C LEU A 140 6.78 18.63 1.07
N LEU A 141 5.73 19.28 0.55
CA LEU A 141 5.34 19.13 -0.86
C LEU A 141 6.42 19.64 -1.82
N LEU A 142 7.03 20.79 -1.54
CA LEU A 142 8.13 21.32 -2.37
C LEU A 142 9.34 20.41 -2.35
N LEU A 143 9.68 19.81 -1.20
CA LEU A 143 10.76 18.83 -1.10
C LEU A 143 10.44 17.57 -1.90
N ILE A 144 9.22 17.03 -1.81
CA ILE A 144 8.80 15.87 -2.61
C ILE A 144 8.88 16.18 -4.10
N ILE A 145 8.31 17.30 -4.53
CA ILE A 145 8.34 17.73 -5.94
C ILE A 145 9.78 17.90 -6.42
N GLY A 146 10.60 18.66 -5.69
CA GLY A 146 12.00 18.87 -6.03
C GLY A 146 12.80 17.57 -6.10
N PHE A 147 12.55 16.65 -5.17
CA PHE A 147 13.17 15.34 -5.15
C PHE A 147 12.78 14.49 -6.36
N THR A 148 11.50 14.45 -6.72
CA THR A 148 11.01 13.72 -7.89
C THR A 148 11.55 14.30 -9.20
N PHE A 149 11.62 15.63 -9.32
CA PHE A 149 12.21 16.29 -10.50
C PHE A 149 13.72 16.05 -10.60
N TRP A 150 14.44 15.96 -9.50
CA TRP A 150 15.88 15.72 -9.54
C TRP A 150 16.22 14.28 -9.93
N THR A 151 15.47 13.31 -9.40
CA THR A 151 15.80 11.90 -9.54
C THR A 151 15.20 11.23 -10.76
N HIS A 152 14.05 11.71 -11.27
CA HIS A 152 13.30 11.09 -12.36
C HIS A 152 13.32 9.55 -12.28
N PRO A 153 12.78 8.95 -11.20
CA PRO A 153 12.98 7.53 -10.93
C PRO A 153 12.37 6.69 -12.05
N SER A 154 13.17 5.77 -12.59
CA SER A 154 12.67 4.74 -13.49
C SER A 154 11.76 3.78 -12.73
N TRP A 155 11.02 2.93 -13.46
CA TRP A 155 10.21 1.87 -12.84
C TRP A 155 11.06 0.94 -11.96
N ASN A 156 12.26 0.60 -12.41
CA ASN A 156 13.17 -0.28 -11.67
C ASN A 156 13.66 0.38 -10.37
N GLU A 157 14.01 1.67 -10.42
CA GLU A 157 14.35 2.42 -9.21
C GLU A 157 13.16 2.48 -8.26
N SER A 158 11.96 2.78 -8.77
CA SER A 158 10.74 2.81 -7.94
C SER A 158 10.47 1.47 -7.26
N GLU A 159 10.72 0.35 -7.94
CA GLU A 159 10.57 -0.99 -7.37
C GLU A 159 11.61 -1.27 -6.27
N ILE A 160 12.87 -0.88 -6.46
CA ILE A 160 13.90 -0.97 -5.41
C ILE A 160 13.46 -0.18 -4.17
N TRP A 161 12.92 1.02 -4.37
CA TRP A 161 12.45 1.87 -3.28
C TRP A 161 11.26 1.24 -2.55
N GLN A 162 10.34 0.63 -3.29
CA GLN A 162 9.23 -0.15 -2.70
C GLN A 162 9.75 -1.35 -1.91
N GLN A 163 10.76 -2.07 -2.40
CA GLN A 163 11.36 -3.20 -1.68
C GLN A 163 12.04 -2.74 -0.38
N VAL A 164 12.75 -1.61 -0.41
CA VAL A 164 13.35 -1.02 0.79
C VAL A 164 12.26 -0.67 1.80
N LEU A 165 11.22 0.06 1.38
CA LEU A 165 10.08 0.40 2.24
C LEU A 165 9.41 -0.85 2.83
N SER A 166 9.28 -1.90 2.03
CA SER A 166 8.65 -3.14 2.46
C SER A 166 9.48 -3.90 3.49
N ASN A 167 10.79 -3.99 3.28
CA ASN A 167 11.71 -4.59 4.25
C ASN A 167 11.74 -3.81 5.55
N THR A 168 11.72 -2.47 5.49
CA THR A 168 11.61 -1.62 6.67
C THR A 168 10.29 -1.85 7.40
N GLY A 169 9.17 -1.89 6.67
CA GLY A 169 7.85 -2.18 7.24
C GLY A 169 7.80 -3.53 7.93
N LEU A 170 8.36 -4.57 7.31
CA LEU A 170 8.51 -5.90 7.94
C LEU A 170 9.24 -5.83 9.27
N GLY A 171 10.36 -5.09 9.33
CA GLY A 171 11.12 -4.89 10.56
C GLY A 171 10.29 -4.21 11.66
N ILE A 172 9.51 -3.18 11.30
CA ILE A 172 8.60 -2.50 12.22
C ILE A 172 7.53 -3.47 12.75
N TYR A 173 6.93 -4.29 11.89
CA TYR A 173 5.86 -5.22 12.26
C TYR A 173 6.37 -6.28 13.25
N ILE A 174 7.56 -6.84 12.96
CA ILE A 174 8.24 -7.79 13.84
C ILE A 174 8.54 -7.15 15.20
N THR A 175 8.99 -5.89 15.19
CA THR A 175 9.33 -5.15 16.42
C THR A 175 8.09 -4.93 17.29
N TYR A 176 6.96 -4.51 16.71
CA TYR A 176 5.71 -4.35 17.47
C TYR A 176 5.17 -5.67 17.98
N TYR A 177 5.24 -6.74 17.20
CA TYR A 177 4.83 -8.07 17.66
C TYR A 177 5.69 -8.51 18.86
N PHE A 178 7.01 -8.35 18.76
CA PHE A 178 7.93 -8.69 19.86
C PHE A 178 7.65 -7.87 21.12
N MET A 179 7.42 -6.56 20.98
CA MET A 179 7.08 -5.68 22.10
C MET A 179 5.75 -6.09 22.75
N ALA A 180 4.74 -6.44 21.96
CA ALA A 180 3.45 -6.89 22.49
C ALA A 180 3.55 -8.20 23.28
N VAL A 181 4.37 -9.15 22.81
CA VAL A 181 4.64 -10.40 23.53
C VAL A 181 5.38 -10.12 24.83
N LEU A 182 6.41 -9.26 24.81
CA LEU A 182 7.20 -8.93 26.00
C LEU A 182 6.37 -8.22 27.09
N LEU A 183 5.40 -7.38 26.71
CA LEU A 183 4.48 -6.72 27.65
C LEU A 183 3.40 -7.65 28.21
N SER A 184 3.25 -8.86 27.66
CA SER A 184 2.24 -9.85 28.08
C SER A 184 2.77 -10.92 29.05
N ILE A 185 4.07 -10.90 29.34
CA ILE A 185 4.78 -11.79 30.28
C ILE A 185 5.03 -11.03 31.59
#